data_AF-A0A1H6F7D3-F1
#
_entry.id   AF-A0A1H6F7D3-F1
#
_cell.length_a   1.000
_cell.length_b   1.000
_cell.length_c   1.000
_cell.angle_alpha   90.00
_cell.angle_beta   90.00
_cell.angle_gamma   90.00
#
_symmetry.space_group_name_H-M   'P 1'
#
loop_
_entity.id
_entity.type
_entity.pdbx_description
1 polymer ?
#
loop_
_entity_poly.entity_id
_entity_poly.type
_entity_poly.pdbx_seq_one_letter_code
_entity_poly.pdbx_strand_id
1 'polypeptide(L)'
;MDEFYFNIKENLDGFSNTYYAKDKTTVFINAYGKKFTVFVPEDLTTFKVLNVRYSKDAKNVYHYGKILEGADAKSFEADEDHWGKDINGRWTPVGKLEKE
;
A
#
# COMPACT_ATOMS: atom_id res chain seq x y z
N MET A 1 -25.95 3.86 -14.39
CA MET A 1 -24.81 4.35 -13.61
C MET A 1 -23.90 3.16 -13.43
N ASP A 2 -22.75 3.18 -14.08
CA ASP A 2 -21.76 2.11 -13.95
C ASP A 2 -21.12 2.22 -12.58
N GLU A 3 -21.69 1.51 -11.60
CA GLU A 3 -20.98 1.20 -10.38
C GLU A 3 -19.82 0.29 -10.79
N PHE A 4 -18.62 0.90 -10.82
CA PHE A 4 -17.33 0.23 -10.97
C PHE A 4 -17.14 -0.77 -9.81
N TYR A 5 -17.83 -1.91 -9.87
CA TYR A 5 -17.57 -3.09 -9.07
C TYR A 5 -16.31 -3.75 -9.62
N PHE A 6 -15.15 -3.14 -9.37
CA PHE A 6 -13.94 -3.93 -9.34
C PHE A 6 -14.11 -4.93 -8.20
N ASN A 7 -13.99 -6.22 -8.53
CA ASN A 7 -13.93 -7.30 -7.55
C ASN A 7 -12.84 -6.94 -6.52
N ILE A 8 -13.25 -6.45 -5.35
CA ILE A 8 -12.35 -6.13 -4.25
C ILE A 8 -11.84 -7.49 -3.76
N LYS A 9 -10.65 -7.87 -4.23
CA LYS A 9 -10.16 -9.24 -4.05
C LYS A 9 -9.65 -9.51 -2.63
N GLU A 10 -9.31 -8.47 -1.86
CA GLU A 10 -8.72 -8.63 -0.55
C GLU A 10 -9.33 -7.63 0.44
N ASN A 11 -10.19 -8.16 1.32
CA ASN A 11 -10.68 -7.45 2.49
C ASN A 11 -9.63 -7.67 3.58
N LEU A 12 -8.84 -6.63 3.87
CA LEU A 12 -7.76 -6.70 4.86
C LEU A 12 -8.40 -6.46 6.23
N ASP A 13 -8.78 -7.56 6.87
CA ASP A 13 -9.24 -7.75 8.24
C ASP A 13 -10.07 -6.61 8.86
N GLY A 14 -11.39 -6.80 8.91
CA GLY A 14 -12.36 -6.38 9.95
C GLY A 14 -12.47 -4.92 10.44
N PHE A 15 -11.48 -4.06 10.20
CA PHE A 15 -11.29 -2.77 10.87
C PHE A 15 -10.87 -1.63 9.93
N SER A 16 -10.90 -1.82 8.61
CA SER A 16 -10.37 -0.84 7.68
C SER A 16 -11.36 -0.52 6.56
N ASN A 17 -11.85 0.74 6.55
CA ASN A 17 -12.49 1.35 5.38
C ASN A 17 -11.49 1.59 4.22
N THR A 18 -10.39 0.83 4.15
CA THR A 18 -9.39 0.90 3.09
C THR A 18 -9.33 -0.40 2.32
N TYR A 19 -9.48 -0.32 0.99
CA TYR A 19 -9.58 -1.45 0.08
C TYR A 19 -8.67 -1.24 -1.13
N TYR A 20 -8.03 -2.33 -1.60
CA TYR A 20 -7.28 -2.36 -2.84
C TYR A 20 -8.03 -3.17 -3.91
N ALA A 21 -8.07 -2.64 -5.13
CA ALA A 21 -8.46 -3.35 -6.33
C ALA A 21 -7.42 -3.12 -7.42
N LYS A 22 -7.29 -4.04 -8.38
CA LYS A 22 -6.35 -3.87 -9.49
C LYS A 22 -6.86 -4.49 -10.78
N ASP A 23 -6.45 -3.92 -11.90
CA ASP A 23 -6.56 -4.54 -13.23
C ASP A 23 -5.18 -5.02 -13.71
N LYS A 24 -5.00 -5.18 -15.03
CA LYS A 24 -3.73 -5.63 -15.63
C LYS A 24 -2.64 -4.56 -15.64
N THR A 25 -2.95 -3.32 -15.26
CA THR A 25 -2.07 -2.15 -15.41
C THR A 25 -2.12 -1.17 -14.25
N THR A 26 -3.22 -1.12 -13.50
CA THR A 26 -3.49 -0.09 -12.50
C THR A 26 -3.95 -0.69 -11.18
N VAL A 27 -3.76 0.06 -10.10
CA VAL A 27 -4.25 -0.23 -8.76
C VAL A 27 -5.12 0.92 -8.28
N PHE A 28 -6.28 0.57 -7.71
CA PHE A 28 -7.29 1.46 -7.15
C PHE A 28 -7.30 1.29 -5.63
N ILE A 29 -7.21 2.40 -4.90
CA ILE A 29 -7.25 2.42 -3.43
C ILE A 29 -8.45 3.25 -2.98
N ASN A 30 -9.41 2.63 -2.28
CA ASN A 30 -10.36 3.38 -1.46
C ASN A 30 -9.77 3.46 -0.06
N ALA A 31 -9.71 4.64 0.56
CA ALA A 31 -9.22 4.78 1.94
C ALA A 31 -10.19 5.66 2.74
N TYR A 32 -10.71 5.14 3.84
CA TYR A 32 -11.66 5.83 4.73
C TYR A 32 -12.92 6.34 4.00
N GLY A 33 -13.42 5.60 3.01
CA GLY A 33 -14.58 6.02 2.23
C GLY A 33 -14.30 7.18 1.26
N LYS A 34 -13.03 7.59 1.09
CA LYS A 34 -12.65 8.48 -0.01
C LYS A 34 -12.72 7.73 -1.34
N LYS A 35 -13.10 8.47 -2.40
CA LYS A 35 -13.07 8.00 -3.79
C LYS A 35 -11.74 7.33 -4.11
N PHE A 36 -11.78 6.32 -4.98
CA PHE A 36 -10.60 5.58 -5.40
C PHE A 36 -9.47 6.50 -5.86
N THR A 37 -8.29 6.35 -5.24
CA THR A 37 -7.02 6.85 -5.75
C THR A 37 -6.48 5.82 -6.73
N VAL A 38 -6.16 6.24 -7.96
CA VAL A 38 -5.57 5.37 -8.99
C VAL A 38 -4.07 5.61 -9.02
N PHE A 39 -3.30 4.54 -8.96
CA PHE A 39 -1.86 4.59 -9.19
C PHE A 39 -1.39 3.38 -10.00
N VAL A 40 -0.22 3.50 -10.62
CA VAL A 40 0.42 2.44 -11.40
C VAL A 40 1.72 2.08 -10.69
N PRO A 41 1.83 0.90 -10.05
CA PRO A 41 3.10 0.44 -9.53
C PRO A 41 4.09 0.22 -10.68
N GLU A 42 5.39 0.29 -10.38
CA GLU A 42 6.42 0.14 -11.41
C GLU A 42 6.46 -1.31 -11.91
N ASP A 43 6.29 -2.26 -11.00
CA ASP A 43 6.18 -3.68 -11.32
C ASP A 43 4.90 -4.31 -10.73
N LEU A 44 3.86 -4.34 -11.55
CA LEU A 44 2.58 -4.96 -11.18
C LEU A 44 2.67 -6.48 -10.98
N THR A 45 3.67 -7.15 -11.57
CA THR A 45 3.83 -8.61 -11.49
C THR A 45 4.29 -9.04 -10.09
N THR A 46 5.06 -8.19 -9.42
CA THR A 46 5.56 -8.42 -8.06
C THR A 46 4.80 -7.61 -7.00
N PHE A 47 3.82 -6.80 -7.42
CA PHE A 47 3.01 -5.97 -6.53
C PHE A 47 2.23 -6.80 -5.49
N LYS A 48 2.39 -6.44 -4.23
CA LYS A 48 1.74 -7.04 -3.07
C LYS A 48 1.24 -5.96 -2.10
N VAL A 49 0.04 -6.18 -1.57
CA VAL A 49 -0.46 -5.39 -0.45
C VAL A 49 0.06 -6.01 0.84
N LEU A 50 0.65 -5.19 1.72
CA LEU A 50 1.20 -5.65 2.99
C LEU A 50 0.19 -5.46 4.11
N ASN A 51 -0.43 -4.29 4.14
CA ASN A 51 -1.56 -3.98 5.01
C ASN A 51 -2.34 -2.81 4.41
N VAL A 52 -3.23 -2.22 5.21
CA VAL A 52 -4.14 -1.15 4.78
C VAL A 52 -3.40 0.13 4.34
N ARG A 53 -2.16 0.35 4.80
CA ARG A 53 -1.36 1.56 4.51
C ARG A 53 -0.27 1.30 3.48
N TYR A 54 0.33 0.12 3.54
CA TYR A 54 1.53 -0.20 2.79
C TYR A 54 1.28 -1.28 1.73
N SER A 55 1.87 -1.06 0.57
CA SER A 55 2.03 -2.05 -0.48
C SER A 55 3.44 -1.94 -1.03
N LYS A 56 3.90 -2.92 -1.81
CA LYS A 56 5.24 -2.94 -2.38
C LYS A 56 5.24 -3.65 -3.73
N ASP A 57 6.22 -3.33 -4.56
CA ASP A 57 6.66 -4.19 -5.66
C ASP A 57 8.14 -4.60 -5.44
N ALA A 58 8.79 -5.14 -6.48
CA ALA A 58 10.18 -5.57 -6.39
C ALA A 58 11.19 -4.44 -6.09
N LYS A 59 10.82 -3.17 -6.34
CA LYS A 59 11.73 -2.02 -6.25
C LYS A 59 11.26 -0.96 -5.27
N ASN A 60 9.95 -0.77 -5.15
CA ASN A 60 9.35 0.34 -4.43
C ASN A 60 8.43 -0.14 -3.32
N VAL A 61 8.36 0.67 -2.27
CA VAL A 61 7.32 0.60 -1.24
C VAL A 61 6.37 1.77 -1.46
N TYR A 62 5.08 1.51 -1.31
CA TYR A 62 4.02 2.48 -1.51
C TYR A 62 3.24 2.69 -0.22
N HIS A 63 3.13 3.94 0.22
CA HIS A 63 2.25 4.37 1.30
C HIS A 63 1.00 5.05 0.68
N TYR A 64 -0.16 4.41 0.82
CA TYR A 64 -1.41 4.81 0.15
C TYR A 64 -1.23 5.12 -1.36
N GLY A 65 -0.46 4.27 -2.06
CA GLY A 65 -0.20 4.38 -3.50
C GLY A 65 0.85 5.41 -3.91
N LYS A 66 1.47 6.11 -2.95
CA LYS A 66 2.62 6.99 -3.21
C LYS A 66 3.92 6.29 -2.85
N ILE A 67 4.96 6.46 -3.66
CA ILE A 67 6.29 5.92 -3.38
C ILE A 67 6.77 6.48 -2.03
N LEU A 68 7.23 5.57 -1.17
CA LEU A 68 7.84 5.87 0.11
C LEU A 68 9.34 5.99 -0.11
N GLU A 69 9.78 7.21 -0.40
CA GLU A 69 11.18 7.52 -0.72
C GLU A 69 12.14 7.06 0.38
N GLY A 70 13.19 6.34 -0.01
CA GLY A 70 14.21 5.81 0.90
C GLY A 70 13.84 4.49 1.58
N ALA A 71 12.65 3.94 1.35
CA ALA A 71 12.30 2.62 1.82
C ALA A 71 13.00 1.52 1.00
N ASP A 72 13.53 0.49 1.67
CA ASP A 72 14.11 -0.66 0.99
C ASP A 72 13.04 -1.71 0.72
N ALA A 73 12.58 -1.79 -0.53
CA ALA A 73 11.53 -2.73 -0.91
C ALA A 73 11.90 -4.19 -0.64
N LYS A 74 13.18 -4.58 -0.60
CA LYS A 74 13.52 -5.99 -0.37
C LYS A 74 13.26 -6.42 1.08
N SER A 75 13.65 -5.61 2.04
CA SER A 75 13.51 -5.89 3.48
C SER A 75 12.24 -5.31 4.12
N PHE A 76 11.45 -4.53 3.38
CA PHE A 76 10.27 -3.89 3.95
C PHE A 76 9.19 -4.91 4.36
N GLU A 77 8.79 -4.79 5.62
CA GLU A 77 7.69 -5.49 6.27
C GLU A 77 6.74 -4.46 6.90
N ALA A 78 5.45 -4.79 6.95
CA ALA A 78 4.46 -4.00 7.67
C ALA A 78 3.88 -4.83 8.81
N ASP A 79 3.74 -4.23 10.00
CA ASP A 79 3.18 -4.89 11.17
C ASP A 79 1.69 -4.60 11.38
N GLU A 80 1.11 -5.25 12.40
CA GLU A 80 -0.31 -5.14 12.78
C GLU A 80 -0.68 -3.74 13.29
N ASP A 81 0.29 -3.00 13.84
CA ASP A 81 0.13 -1.60 14.28
C ASP A 81 0.22 -0.59 13.12
N HIS A 82 0.29 -1.10 11.90
CA HIS A 82 0.41 -0.33 10.67
C HIS A 82 1.70 0.49 10.59
N TRP A 83 2.78 0.01 11.20
CA TRP A 83 4.11 0.55 11.02
C TRP A 83 4.83 -0.25 9.94
N GLY A 84 5.66 0.45 9.18
CA GLY A 84 6.61 -0.16 8.27
C GLY A 84 7.96 -0.30 8.97
N LYS A 85 8.70 -1.34 8.64
CA LYS A 85 10.11 -1.47 9.01
C LYS A 85 10.87 -2.05 7.83
N ASP A 86 12.09 -1.58 7.65
CA ASP A 86 13.04 -2.13 6.70
C ASP A 86 14.46 -1.97 7.27
N ILE A 87 15.47 -2.28 6.46
CA ILE A 87 16.87 -2.11 6.84
C ILE A 87 17.26 -0.66 7.13
N ASN A 88 16.53 0.32 6.58
CA ASN A 88 16.80 1.75 6.72
C ASN A 88 16.14 2.38 7.94
N GLY A 89 15.11 1.75 8.52
CA GLY A 89 14.50 2.20 9.76
C GLY A 89 13.04 1.80 9.94
N ARG A 90 12.34 2.58 10.76
CA ARG A 90 10.89 2.44 10.97
C ARG A 90 10.15 3.55 10.25
N TRP A 91 9.00 3.21 9.70
CA TRP A 91 8.15 4.08 8.90
C TRP A 91 6.80 4.17 9.59
N THR A 92 6.46 5.38 10.01
CA THR A 92 5.18 5.66 10.64
C THR A 92 4.21 6.20 9.59
N PRO A 93 2.90 6.20 9.88
CA PRO A 93 1.92 6.85 9.01
C PRO A 93 2.19 8.33 8.71
N VAL A 94 3.01 9.01 9.54
CA VAL A 94 3.36 10.43 9.38
C VAL A 94 4.75 10.67 8.78
N GLY A 95 5.52 9.61 8.49
CA GLY A 95 6.85 9.70 7.89
C GLY A 95 7.86 8.73 8.51
N LYS A 96 9.11 8.80 8.04
CA LYS A 96 10.24 8.02 8.56
C LYS A 96 10.52 8.43 10.01
N LEU A 97 10.59 7.45 10.90
CA LEU A 97 11.18 7.62 12.23
C LEU A 97 12.66 7.33 12.10
N GLU A 98 13.48 8.37 12.12
CA GLU A 98 14.93 8.19 12.22
C GLU A 98 15.26 7.78 13.66
N LYS A 99 16.18 6.81 13.82
CA LYS A 99 16.71 6.51 15.15
C LYS A 99 17.60 7.66 15.58
N GLU A 100 17.43 8.12 16.82
CA GLU A 100 18.39 8.99 17.52
C GLU A 100 19.78 8.34 17.63
#